data_AF-A0A853R3J0-F1
#
_entry.id   AF-A0A853R3J0-F1
#
_cell.length_a   1.000
_cell.length_b   1.000
_cell.length_c   1.000
_cell.angle_alpha   90.00
_cell.angle_beta   90.00
_cell.angle_gamma   90.00
#
_symmetry.space_group_name_H-M   'P 1'
#
loop_
_entity.id
_entity.type
_entity.pdbx_description
1 polymer ?
#
loop_
_entity_poly.entity_id
_entity_poly.type
_entity_poly.pdbx_seq_one_letter_code
_entity_poly.pdbx_strand_id
1 'polypeptide(L)'
;MVRVYNADRAGTKSHSFIMKHLGVSPVAAAERIEGMFAHQSMCSLNSDCSVNTHDLMGRVISRQPLLAHLHEFCNYAKTFEISEYSLKINSPLRLVDLWEDDPIGSAGPNVVDANELTPSLQKQVKELFTPFSDVIYPHHISRVFSLKDIKGIKRNYSSNKLFASELKKRKERSKAIGEDFNKSQYQEIIWLDFTFKLKSWALTNGFDSFVYANHKEGDGEDTYVTLLPNQASYSGTSLEFNEEKYLAEMPKEISEMIRNMGNKPLHIANHVLWAQKDPMCFWQCRQQTT
;
A
#
# COMPACT_ATOMS: atom_id res chain seq x y z
N MET A 1 9.02 -7.88 20.94
CA MET A 1 8.47 -6.63 20.36
C MET A 1 9.26 -6.33 19.12
N VAL A 2 8.59 -6.02 18.01
CA VAL A 2 9.21 -5.73 16.71
C VAL A 2 9.15 -4.22 16.48
N ARG A 3 10.24 -3.61 15.99
CA ARG A 3 10.21 -2.21 15.55
C ARG A 3 9.68 -2.17 14.13
N VAL A 4 8.72 -1.29 13.88
CA VAL A 4 8.07 -1.15 12.59
C VAL A 4 7.80 0.32 12.30
N TYR A 5 7.64 0.63 11.02
CA TYR A 5 7.52 1.98 10.49
C TYR A 5 6.27 2.10 9.63
N ASN A 6 5.71 3.31 9.61
CA ASN A 6 4.62 3.63 8.71
C ASN A 6 4.66 5.09 8.29
N ALA A 7 4.30 5.34 7.03
CA ALA A 7 4.04 6.67 6.51
C ALA A 7 2.58 7.07 6.79
N ASP A 8 2.38 8.13 7.56
CA ASP A 8 1.07 8.76 7.77
C ASP A 8 1.11 10.21 7.32
N ARG A 9 -0.06 10.77 7.00
CA ARG A 9 -0.13 12.22 6.78
C ARG A 9 0.22 12.96 8.07
N ALA A 10 1.10 13.94 7.98
CA ALA A 10 1.53 14.72 9.13
C ALA A 10 0.32 15.29 9.90
N GLY A 11 0.32 15.13 11.22
CA GLY A 11 -0.76 15.61 12.08
C GLY A 11 -2.00 14.71 12.15
N THR A 12 -2.07 13.62 11.36
CA THR A 12 -3.10 12.60 11.56
C THR A 12 -2.68 11.62 12.65
N LYS A 13 -3.18 11.82 13.87
CA LYS A 13 -3.05 10.82 14.94
C LYS A 13 -4.02 9.67 14.63
N SER A 14 -3.52 8.61 13.98
CA SER A 14 -4.34 7.40 13.81
C SER A 14 -4.60 6.78 15.17
N HIS A 15 -5.87 6.74 15.58
CA HIS A 15 -6.31 6.11 16.82
C HIS A 15 -6.61 4.61 16.67
N SER A 16 -6.60 4.08 15.44
CA SER A 16 -6.86 2.67 15.16
C SER A 16 -5.75 2.10 14.29
N PHE A 17 -4.98 1.18 14.85
CA PHE A 17 -4.00 0.40 14.10
C PHE A 17 -4.63 -0.81 13.41
N ILE A 18 -5.92 -1.10 13.56
CA ILE A 18 -6.51 -2.28 12.90
C ILE A 18 -6.44 -2.13 11.36
N MET A 19 -5.97 -3.18 10.67
CA MET A 19 -5.69 -3.25 9.23
C MET A 19 -4.63 -2.25 8.75
N LYS A 20 -3.69 -1.86 9.61
CA LYS A 20 -2.57 -0.99 9.25
C LYS A 20 -1.36 -1.84 8.86
N HIS A 21 -0.76 -1.51 7.73
CA HIS A 21 0.45 -2.16 7.21
C HIS A 21 1.67 -1.44 7.80
N LEU A 22 2.59 -2.19 8.39
CA LEU A 22 3.73 -1.65 9.13
C LEU A 22 4.99 -2.41 8.70
N GLY A 23 5.89 -1.75 7.97
CA GLY A 23 7.13 -2.36 7.47
C GLY A 23 8.20 -2.41 8.57
N VAL A 24 9.07 -3.43 8.56
CA VAL A 24 10.20 -3.49 9.52
C VAL A 24 11.30 -2.46 9.24
N SER A 25 11.34 -1.93 8.01
CA SER A 25 12.29 -0.90 7.58
C SER A 25 11.59 0.44 7.32
N PRO A 26 12.22 1.58 7.67
CA PRO A 26 11.69 2.88 7.30
C PRO A 26 11.81 3.16 5.79
N VAL A 27 12.70 2.45 5.08
CA VAL A 27 12.82 2.52 3.61
C VAL A 27 11.48 2.23 2.97
N ALA A 28 10.79 1.18 3.43
CA ALA A 28 9.51 0.80 2.88
C ALA A 28 8.44 1.89 3.02
N ALA A 29 8.45 2.62 4.13
CA ALA A 29 7.56 3.75 4.33
C ALA A 29 7.89 4.92 3.39
N ALA A 30 9.17 5.19 3.11
CA ALA A 30 9.59 6.23 2.17
C ALA A 30 9.25 5.86 0.71
N GLU A 31 9.46 4.60 0.33
CA GLU A 31 9.11 4.08 -0.98
C GLU A 31 7.60 4.07 -1.22
N ARG A 32 6.81 3.72 -0.20
CA ARG A 32 5.35 3.87 -0.22
C ARG A 32 4.90 5.29 -0.53
N ILE A 33 5.60 6.31 -0.02
CA ILE A 33 5.28 7.72 -0.32
C ILE A 33 5.50 8.03 -1.80
N GLU A 34 6.58 7.54 -2.41
CA GLU A 34 6.75 7.61 -3.86
C GLU A 34 5.65 6.84 -4.60
N GLY A 35 5.35 5.61 -4.19
CA GLY A 35 4.30 4.79 -4.81
C GLY A 35 2.94 5.51 -4.79
N MET A 36 2.55 6.11 -3.66
CA MET A 36 1.32 6.89 -3.56
C MET A 36 1.34 8.18 -4.39
N PHE A 37 2.51 8.77 -4.63
CA PHE A 37 2.67 9.90 -5.55
C PHE A 37 2.53 9.45 -7.01
N ALA A 38 3.24 8.40 -7.41
CA ALA A 38 3.21 7.82 -8.75
C ALA A 38 1.80 7.30 -9.13
N HIS A 39 1.01 6.84 -8.16
CA HIS A 39 -0.39 6.45 -8.40
C HIS A 39 -1.33 7.62 -8.72
N GLN A 40 -0.96 8.89 -8.48
CA GLN A 40 -1.85 10.02 -8.79
C GLN A 40 -1.98 10.30 -10.28
N SER A 41 -0.99 9.89 -11.07
CA SER A 41 -0.94 10.15 -12.50
C SER A 41 0.03 9.18 -13.16
N MET A 42 -0.40 8.56 -14.27
CA MET A 42 0.48 7.69 -15.04
C MET A 42 1.53 8.56 -15.74
N CYS A 43 2.78 8.49 -15.28
CA CYS A 43 3.88 9.33 -15.78
C CYS A 43 4.95 8.49 -16.47
N SER A 44 5.64 9.07 -17.46
CA SER A 44 6.86 8.52 -18.05
C SER A 44 7.96 9.56 -18.12
N LEU A 45 9.21 9.11 -17.94
CA LEU A 45 10.40 9.95 -18.09
C LEU A 45 10.95 9.85 -19.51
N ASN A 46 11.25 11.01 -20.10
CA ASN A 46 11.86 11.12 -21.42
C ASN A 46 13.39 11.28 -21.31
N SER A 47 14.10 10.97 -22.40
CA SER A 47 15.56 11.10 -22.50
C SER A 47 16.08 12.53 -22.31
N ASP A 48 15.24 13.55 -22.51
CA ASP A 48 15.56 14.96 -22.29
C ASP A 48 15.26 15.43 -20.85
N CYS A 49 15.02 14.50 -19.92
CA CYS A 49 14.65 14.79 -18.53
C CYS A 49 13.35 15.59 -18.41
N SER A 50 12.39 15.36 -19.31
CA SER A 50 11.01 15.81 -19.13
C SER A 50 10.10 14.65 -18.72
N VAL A 51 9.02 14.97 -18.04
CA VAL A 51 8.02 14.01 -17.57
C VAL A 51 6.74 14.19 -18.38
N ASN A 52 6.27 13.13 -19.03
CA ASN A 52 4.95 13.11 -19.66
C ASN A 52 3.93 12.57 -18.65
N THR A 53 2.74 13.15 -18.62
CA THR A 53 1.57 12.55 -17.98
C THR A 53 0.65 11.96 -19.03
N HIS A 54 0.11 10.78 -18.74
CA HIS A 54 -0.73 10.02 -19.64
C HIS A 54 -2.18 9.94 -19.14
N ASP A 55 -3.12 9.89 -20.09
CA ASP A 55 -4.49 9.49 -19.80
C ASP A 55 -4.62 7.96 -19.63
N LEU A 56 -5.84 7.50 -19.30
CA LEU A 56 -6.16 6.08 -19.16
C LEU A 56 -5.98 5.26 -20.45
N MET A 57 -5.86 5.91 -21.61
CA MET A 57 -5.57 5.27 -22.90
C MET A 57 -4.07 5.27 -23.23
N GLY A 58 -3.22 5.77 -22.34
CA GLY A 58 -1.78 5.87 -22.55
C GLY A 58 -1.35 7.08 -23.38
N ARG A 59 -2.26 8.00 -23.73
CA ARG A 59 -1.94 9.18 -24.54
C ARG A 59 -1.34 10.27 -23.67
N VAL A 60 -0.30 10.92 -24.16
CA VAL A 60 0.32 12.06 -23.46
C VAL A 60 -0.65 13.24 -23.45
N ILE A 61 -1.01 13.72 -22.25
CA ILE A 61 -1.92 14.86 -22.03
C ILE A 61 -1.21 16.10 -21.51
N SER A 62 -0.03 15.93 -20.91
CA SER A 62 0.83 17.03 -20.49
C SER A 62 2.29 16.61 -20.49
N ARG A 63 3.18 17.60 -20.53
CA ARG A 63 4.63 17.42 -20.42
C ARG A 63 5.21 18.54 -19.58
N GLN A 64 6.09 18.20 -18.65
CA GLN A 64 6.76 19.16 -17.77
C GLN A 64 8.24 18.86 -17.59
N PRO A 65 9.09 19.85 -17.25
CA PRO A 65 10.48 19.60 -16.88
C PRO A 65 10.60 18.71 -15.62
N LEU A 66 11.64 17.88 -15.53
CA LEU A 66 11.90 17.05 -14.35
C LEU A 66 11.86 17.85 -13.04
N LEU A 67 12.53 19.01 -13.00
CA LEU A 67 12.59 19.82 -11.77
C LEU A 67 11.19 20.25 -11.27
N ALA A 68 10.27 20.58 -12.18
CA ALA A 68 8.90 20.93 -11.81
C ALA A 68 8.19 19.73 -11.16
N HIS A 69 8.34 18.54 -11.74
CA HIS A 69 7.80 17.30 -11.18
C HIS A 69 8.42 16.95 -9.82
N LEU A 70 9.72 17.20 -9.63
CA LEU A 70 10.39 16.97 -8.35
C LEU A 70 9.88 17.91 -7.25
N HIS A 71 9.54 19.17 -7.59
CA HIS A 71 8.87 20.07 -6.65
C HIS A 71 7.46 19.57 -6.28
N GLU A 72 6.69 19.03 -7.23
CA GLU A 72 5.40 18.41 -6.94
C GLU A 72 5.57 17.23 -5.96
N PHE A 73 6.57 16.38 -6.21
CA PHE A 73 6.90 15.28 -5.31
C PHE A 73 7.31 15.78 -3.92
N CYS A 74 8.18 16.79 -3.81
CA CYS A 74 8.57 17.37 -2.52
C CYS A 74 7.36 17.92 -1.76
N ASN A 75 6.48 18.64 -2.44
CA ASN A 75 5.25 19.17 -1.86
C ASN A 75 4.34 18.04 -1.37
N TYR A 76 4.29 16.92 -2.08
CA TYR A 76 3.56 15.73 -1.65
C TYR A 76 4.22 15.05 -0.44
N ALA A 77 5.52 14.75 -0.51
CA ALA A 77 6.28 14.05 0.52
C ALA A 77 6.27 14.78 1.87
N LYS A 78 6.36 16.12 1.86
CA LYS A 78 6.23 16.97 3.07
C LYS A 78 4.88 16.85 3.78
N THR A 79 3.84 16.32 3.11
CA THR A 79 2.56 16.07 3.77
C THR A 79 2.55 14.80 4.60
N PHE A 80 3.64 14.03 4.60
CA PHE A 80 3.80 12.78 5.34
C PHE A 80 4.89 12.87 6.41
N GLU A 81 4.77 11.98 7.39
CA GLU A 81 5.82 11.68 8.35
C GLU A 81 6.01 10.15 8.44
N ILE A 82 7.25 9.70 8.62
CA ILE A 82 7.55 8.28 8.84
C ILE A 82 7.72 8.07 10.35
N SER A 83 6.73 7.44 10.98
CA SER A 83 6.72 7.21 12.42
C SER A 83 7.19 5.81 12.77
N GLU A 84 7.98 5.70 13.84
CA GLU A 84 8.39 4.42 14.42
C GLU A 84 7.39 3.95 15.49
N TYR A 85 7.10 2.65 15.47
CA TYR A 85 6.23 1.98 16.43
C TYR A 85 6.90 0.73 16.98
N SER A 86 6.56 0.40 18.22
CA SER A 86 6.80 -0.90 18.82
C SER A 86 5.56 -1.77 18.66
N LEU A 87 5.74 -2.94 18.04
CA LEU A 87 4.67 -3.87 17.70
C LEU A 87 4.71 -5.12 18.60
N LYS A 88 3.56 -5.45 19.18
CA LYS A 88 3.32 -6.67 19.96
C LYS A 88 2.69 -7.75 19.08
N ILE A 89 3.53 -8.65 18.60
CA ILE A 89 3.18 -9.84 17.83
C ILE A 89 3.60 -11.08 18.59
N ASN A 90 2.70 -12.07 18.65
CA ASN A 90 2.97 -13.38 19.25
C ASN A 90 2.78 -14.51 18.24
N SER A 91 1.75 -14.43 17.40
CA SER A 91 1.39 -15.49 16.45
C SER A 91 0.89 -14.88 15.14
N PRO A 92 1.81 -14.47 14.24
CA PRO A 92 1.44 -13.91 12.96
C PRO A 92 1.03 -15.01 11.98
N LEU A 93 -0.04 -14.79 11.22
CA LEU A 93 -0.37 -15.62 10.05
C LEU A 93 0.41 -15.12 8.84
N ARG A 94 1.22 -16.00 8.24
CA ARG A 94 1.97 -15.70 7.02
C ARG A 94 1.02 -15.63 5.82
N LEU A 95 1.06 -14.51 5.13
CA LEU A 95 0.36 -14.29 3.88
C LEU A 95 1.35 -14.29 2.71
N VAL A 96 0.85 -14.69 1.55
CA VAL A 96 1.52 -14.55 0.26
C VAL A 96 1.04 -13.26 -0.38
N ASP A 97 1.96 -12.35 -0.68
CA ASP A 97 1.63 -11.13 -1.41
C ASP A 97 1.48 -11.44 -2.90
N LEU A 98 0.23 -11.55 -3.36
CA LEU A 98 -0.11 -11.83 -4.76
C LEU A 98 -0.43 -10.55 -5.56
N TRP A 99 -0.54 -9.40 -4.89
CA TRP A 99 -1.07 -8.17 -5.48
C TRP A 99 -0.29 -6.92 -5.14
N GLU A 100 0.87 -7.05 -4.49
CA GLU A 100 1.82 -5.96 -4.27
C GLU A 100 1.11 -4.73 -3.66
N ASP A 101 0.51 -4.94 -2.48
CA ASP A 101 -0.19 -3.94 -1.66
C ASP A 101 -1.72 -3.75 -1.90
N ASP A 102 -2.45 -4.69 -2.51
CA ASP A 102 -3.92 -4.52 -2.67
C ASP A 102 -4.84 -5.75 -2.72
N PRO A 103 -6.11 -5.59 -2.31
CA PRO A 103 -6.58 -5.93 -0.97
C PRO A 103 -6.49 -7.42 -0.64
N ILE A 104 -6.02 -7.77 0.55
CA ILE A 104 -5.85 -9.15 1.08
C ILE A 104 -6.93 -10.15 0.58
N GLY A 105 -8.21 -9.81 0.67
CA GLY A 105 -9.29 -10.71 0.24
C GLY A 105 -9.38 -11.00 -1.26
N SER A 106 -8.73 -10.23 -2.14
CA SER A 106 -8.70 -10.45 -3.59
C SER A 106 -7.79 -11.61 -3.99
N ALA A 107 -6.79 -11.95 -3.17
CA ALA A 107 -5.90 -13.09 -3.38
C ALA A 107 -6.61 -14.45 -3.20
N GLY A 108 -7.87 -14.44 -2.74
CA GLY A 108 -8.65 -15.66 -2.56
C GLY A 108 -8.02 -16.59 -1.52
N PRO A 109 -8.23 -17.92 -1.62
CA PRO A 109 -7.66 -18.86 -0.66
C PRO A 109 -6.13 -18.93 -0.71
N ASN A 110 -5.50 -18.46 -1.79
CA ASN A 110 -4.05 -18.46 -1.99
C ASN A 110 -3.35 -17.32 -1.25
N VAL A 111 -4.10 -16.44 -0.58
CA VAL A 111 -3.54 -15.35 0.24
C VAL A 111 -2.77 -15.86 1.46
N VAL A 112 -3.10 -17.06 1.96
CA VAL A 112 -2.43 -17.63 3.12
C VAL A 112 -1.38 -18.64 2.66
N ASP A 113 -0.18 -18.57 3.23
CA ASP A 113 0.84 -19.58 2.97
C ASP A 113 0.39 -20.93 3.52
N ALA A 114 0.05 -21.85 2.62
CA ALA A 114 -0.45 -23.16 2.99
C ALA A 114 0.59 -23.99 3.75
N ASN A 115 1.89 -23.73 3.57
CA ASN A 115 2.96 -24.46 4.24
C ASN A 115 3.01 -24.15 5.75
N GLU A 116 2.47 -23.01 6.15
CA GLU A 116 2.43 -22.56 7.55
C GLU A 116 1.14 -23.00 8.27
N LEU A 117 0.27 -23.75 7.60
CA LEU A 117 -1.01 -24.21 8.14
C LEU A 117 -1.12 -25.73 8.20
N THR A 118 -1.79 -26.22 9.25
CA THR A 118 -2.24 -27.62 9.29
C THR A 118 -3.29 -27.88 8.19
N PRO A 119 -3.45 -29.12 7.70
CA PRO A 119 -4.45 -29.45 6.68
C PRO A 119 -5.89 -29.06 7.06
N SER A 120 -6.22 -29.09 8.36
CA SER A 120 -7.53 -28.65 8.87
C SER A 120 -7.73 -27.14 8.68
N LEU A 121 -6.73 -26.33 9.05
CA LEU A 121 -6.78 -24.88 8.89
C LEU A 121 -6.79 -24.48 7.40
N GLN A 122 -6.02 -25.16 6.56
CA GLN A 122 -6.04 -24.95 5.11
C GLN A 122 -7.45 -25.17 4.53
N LYS A 123 -8.15 -26.22 4.96
CA LYS A 123 -9.53 -26.49 4.52
C LYS A 123 -10.47 -25.36 4.94
N GLN A 124 -10.37 -24.88 6.18
CA GLN A 124 -11.21 -23.78 6.65
C GLN A 124 -10.95 -22.49 5.85
N VAL A 125 -9.69 -22.15 5.57
CA VAL A 125 -9.35 -21.00 4.71
C VAL A 125 -10.02 -21.14 3.34
N LYS A 126 -9.91 -22.30 2.68
CA LYS A 126 -10.59 -22.55 1.40
C LYS A 126 -12.11 -22.37 1.50
N GLU A 127 -12.72 -22.85 2.57
CA GLU A 127 -14.15 -22.70 2.81
C GLU A 127 -14.56 -21.21 2.93
N LEU A 128 -13.75 -20.35 3.57
CA LEU A 128 -14.03 -18.91 3.70
C LEU A 128 -14.19 -18.20 2.35
N PHE A 129 -13.41 -18.62 1.35
CA PHE A 129 -13.37 -17.99 0.02
C PHE A 129 -14.30 -18.62 -1.00
N THR A 130 -15.10 -19.62 -0.61
CA THR A 130 -16.09 -20.26 -1.48
C THR A 130 -16.99 -19.21 -2.15
N PRO A 131 -17.24 -19.31 -3.48
CA PRO A 131 -16.89 -20.42 -4.39
C PRO A 131 -15.57 -20.22 -5.13
N PHE A 132 -14.71 -19.29 -4.73
CA PHE A 132 -13.44 -19.05 -5.39
C PHE A 132 -12.37 -20.03 -4.90
N SER A 133 -11.63 -20.60 -5.85
CA SER A 133 -10.52 -21.54 -5.59
C SER A 133 -9.14 -20.93 -5.82
N ASP A 134 -9.09 -19.68 -6.30
CA ASP A 134 -7.87 -18.97 -6.69
C ASP A 134 -8.11 -17.46 -6.54
N VAL A 135 -7.15 -16.65 -6.99
CA VAL A 135 -7.21 -15.20 -7.09
C VAL A 135 -8.53 -14.73 -7.71
N ILE A 136 -9.15 -13.75 -7.04
CA ILE A 136 -10.48 -13.24 -7.32
C ILE A 136 -10.38 -11.96 -8.15
N TYR A 137 -10.42 -12.12 -9.46
CA TYR A 137 -10.50 -10.99 -10.39
C TYR A 137 -11.93 -10.41 -10.45
N PRO A 138 -12.09 -9.13 -10.87
CA PRO A 138 -13.40 -8.49 -10.98
C PRO A 138 -14.45 -9.28 -11.76
N HIS A 139 -14.05 -9.90 -12.87
CA HIS A 139 -14.95 -10.68 -13.71
C HIS A 139 -15.41 -11.99 -13.05
N HIS A 140 -14.63 -12.57 -12.12
CA HIS A 140 -15.07 -13.73 -11.32
C HIS A 140 -16.25 -13.37 -10.42
N ILE A 141 -16.22 -12.18 -9.81
CA ILE A 141 -17.27 -11.70 -8.90
C ILE A 141 -18.60 -11.57 -9.63
N SER A 142 -18.60 -10.97 -10.82
CA SER A 142 -19.82 -10.78 -11.62
C SER A 142 -20.51 -12.09 -12.04
N ARG A 143 -19.78 -13.22 -12.06
CA ARG A 143 -20.32 -14.55 -12.38
C ARG A 143 -20.97 -15.24 -11.18
N VAL A 144 -20.61 -14.82 -9.98
CA VAL A 144 -21.01 -15.48 -8.73
C VAL A 144 -22.04 -14.66 -7.95
N PHE A 145 -21.81 -13.36 -7.84
CA PHE A 145 -22.63 -12.48 -7.00
C PHE A 145 -23.52 -11.59 -7.84
N SER A 146 -24.80 -11.57 -7.50
CA SER A 146 -25.71 -10.56 -8.02
C SER A 146 -25.49 -9.22 -7.33
N LEU A 147 -25.95 -8.13 -7.95
CA LEU A 147 -25.97 -6.80 -7.31
C LEU A 147 -26.76 -6.80 -6.00
N LYS A 148 -27.77 -7.67 -5.85
CA LYS A 148 -28.56 -7.80 -4.62
C LYS A 148 -27.71 -8.39 -3.49
N ASP A 149 -26.88 -9.39 -3.80
CA ASP A 149 -25.99 -10.04 -2.83
C ASP A 149 -24.94 -9.05 -2.31
N ILE A 150 -24.30 -8.31 -3.23
CA ILE A 150 -23.28 -7.31 -2.88
C ILE A 150 -23.87 -6.18 -2.03
N LYS A 151 -25.08 -5.70 -2.38
CA LYS A 151 -25.82 -4.74 -1.53
C LYS A 151 -26.19 -5.34 -0.18
N GLY A 152 -26.47 -6.64 -0.11
CA GLY A 152 -26.67 -7.38 1.13
C GLY A 152 -25.45 -7.32 2.04
N ILE A 153 -24.28 -7.68 1.49
CA ILE A 153 -23.00 -7.64 2.21
C ILE A 153 -22.72 -6.24 2.75
N LYS A 154 -22.84 -5.19 1.92
CA LYS A 154 -22.64 -3.80 2.36
C LYS A 154 -23.57 -3.41 3.52
N ARG A 155 -24.82 -3.89 3.53
CA ARG A 155 -25.77 -3.63 4.62
C ARG A 155 -25.37 -4.33 5.93
N ASN A 156 -24.83 -5.55 5.86
CA ASN A 156 -24.37 -6.29 7.03
C ASN A 156 -23.24 -5.55 7.78
N TYR A 157 -22.45 -4.74 7.06
CA TYR A 157 -21.39 -3.91 7.63
C TYR A 157 -21.79 -2.46 7.90
N SER A 158 -23.08 -2.10 7.79
CA SER A 158 -23.53 -0.69 7.90
C SER A 158 -23.17 0.01 9.20
N SER A 159 -23.10 -0.72 10.32
CA SER A 159 -22.68 -0.21 11.63
C SER A 159 -21.17 -0.37 11.91
N ASN A 160 -20.42 -1.03 11.03
CA ASN A 160 -19.00 -1.32 11.23
C ASN A 160 -18.13 -0.15 10.74
N LYS A 161 -17.66 0.67 11.69
CA LYS A 161 -16.81 1.84 11.41
C LYS A 161 -15.49 1.48 10.71
N LEU A 162 -14.89 0.33 11.02
CA LEU A 162 -13.66 -0.11 10.39
C LEU A 162 -13.91 -0.45 8.91
N PHE A 163 -14.97 -1.19 8.62
CA PHE A 163 -15.35 -1.50 7.23
C PHE A 163 -15.63 -0.23 6.44
N ALA A 164 -16.38 0.72 7.01
CA ALA A 164 -16.65 2.00 6.37
C ALA A 164 -15.36 2.79 6.09
N SER A 165 -14.41 2.81 7.03
CA SER A 165 -13.12 3.48 6.84
C SER A 165 -12.30 2.82 5.74
N GLU A 166 -12.23 1.49 5.71
CA GLU A 166 -11.49 0.73 4.70
C GLU A 166 -12.08 0.90 3.29
N LEU A 167 -13.41 0.93 3.18
CA LEU A 167 -14.08 1.22 1.92
C LEU A 167 -13.86 2.67 1.47
N LYS A 168 -13.78 3.62 2.41
CA LYS A 168 -13.47 5.03 2.11
C LYS A 168 -12.06 5.17 1.53
N LYS A 169 -11.05 4.49 2.09
CA LYS A 169 -9.68 4.48 1.54
C LYS A 169 -9.66 3.98 0.09
N ARG A 170 -10.37 2.90 -0.20
CA ARG A 170 -10.53 2.35 -1.58
C ARG A 170 -11.19 3.36 -2.52
N LYS A 171 -12.25 4.04 -2.08
CA LYS A 171 -12.90 5.11 -2.85
C LYS A 171 -11.94 6.28 -3.16
N GLU A 172 -11.16 6.70 -2.17
CA GLU A 172 -10.17 7.77 -2.32
C GLU A 172 -9.08 7.38 -3.33
N ARG A 173 -8.60 6.12 -3.28
CA ARG A 173 -7.66 5.57 -4.25
C ARG A 173 -8.25 5.53 -5.65
N SER A 174 -9.45 4.98 -5.85
CA SER A 174 -10.12 4.97 -7.16
C SER A 174 -10.26 6.38 -7.74
N LYS A 175 -10.60 7.36 -6.91
CA LYS A 175 -10.66 8.76 -7.33
C LYS A 175 -9.29 9.29 -7.76
N ALA A 176 -8.21 8.94 -7.05
CA ALA A 176 -6.86 9.40 -7.37
C ALA A 176 -6.37 8.87 -8.74
N ILE A 177 -6.73 7.64 -9.10
CA ILE A 177 -6.38 7.02 -10.39
C ILE A 177 -7.39 7.31 -11.51
N GLY A 178 -8.42 8.13 -11.27
CA GLY A 178 -9.47 8.42 -12.25
C GLY A 178 -10.42 7.26 -12.56
N GLU A 179 -10.47 6.24 -11.70
CA GLU A 179 -11.40 5.11 -11.84
C GLU A 179 -12.82 5.50 -11.41
N ASP A 180 -13.83 5.02 -12.15
CA ASP A 180 -15.23 5.16 -11.75
C ASP A 180 -15.57 4.23 -10.59
N PHE A 181 -15.42 4.76 -9.38
CA PHE A 181 -15.74 4.03 -8.15
C PHE A 181 -17.19 3.55 -8.09
N ASN A 182 -18.14 4.16 -8.83
CA ASN A 182 -19.51 3.67 -8.82
C ASN A 182 -19.62 2.27 -9.44
N LYS A 183 -18.70 1.92 -10.34
CA LYS A 183 -18.57 0.58 -10.92
C LYS A 183 -17.66 -0.30 -10.07
N SER A 184 -16.47 0.16 -9.71
CA SER A 184 -15.48 -0.67 -9.00
C SER A 184 -15.87 -0.96 -7.54
N GLN A 185 -16.72 -0.16 -6.90
CA GLN A 185 -17.16 -0.41 -5.52
C GLN A 185 -17.71 -1.84 -5.29
N TYR A 186 -18.28 -2.46 -6.31
CA TYR A 186 -18.88 -3.79 -6.19
C TYR A 186 -17.83 -4.88 -5.93
N GLN A 187 -16.69 -4.82 -6.62
CA GLN A 187 -15.59 -5.75 -6.40
C GLN A 187 -14.90 -5.47 -5.06
N GLU A 188 -14.73 -4.19 -4.72
CA GLU A 188 -14.11 -3.74 -3.47
C GLU A 188 -14.88 -4.19 -2.23
N ILE A 189 -16.22 -4.17 -2.29
CA ILE A 189 -17.07 -4.66 -1.20
C ILE A 189 -16.84 -6.16 -0.94
N ILE A 190 -16.70 -6.96 -2.01
CA ILE A 190 -16.49 -8.41 -1.90
C ILE A 190 -15.10 -8.71 -1.38
N TRP A 191 -14.07 -8.07 -1.92
CA TRP A 191 -12.70 -8.22 -1.41
C TRP A 191 -12.58 -7.79 0.05
N LEU A 192 -13.29 -6.74 0.46
CA LEU A 192 -13.31 -6.29 1.85
C LEU A 192 -14.07 -7.25 2.77
N ASP A 193 -15.18 -7.83 2.32
CA ASP A 193 -15.91 -8.89 3.04
C ASP A 193 -15.01 -10.09 3.32
N PHE A 194 -14.30 -10.61 2.31
CA PHE A 194 -13.35 -11.70 2.50
C PHE A 194 -12.18 -11.33 3.41
N THR A 195 -11.67 -10.11 3.32
CA THR A 195 -10.63 -9.61 4.24
C THR A 195 -11.12 -9.65 5.70
N PHE A 196 -12.37 -9.24 5.96
CA PHE A 196 -12.95 -9.26 7.31
C PHE A 196 -13.26 -10.67 7.80
N LYS A 197 -13.68 -11.57 6.91
CA LYS A 197 -13.88 -13.00 7.21
C LYS A 197 -12.55 -13.66 7.58
N LEU A 198 -11.49 -13.45 6.79
CA LEU A 198 -10.16 -13.94 7.08
C LEU A 198 -9.63 -13.40 8.41
N LYS A 199 -9.77 -12.08 8.66
CA LYS A 199 -9.41 -11.47 9.94
C LYS A 199 -10.12 -12.13 11.11
N SER A 200 -11.42 -12.36 11.00
CA SER A 200 -12.23 -12.96 12.07
C SER A 200 -11.80 -14.41 12.31
N TRP A 201 -11.62 -15.19 11.24
CA TRP A 201 -11.13 -16.56 11.31
C TRP A 201 -9.73 -16.65 11.93
N ALA A 202 -8.82 -15.77 11.54
CA ALA A 202 -7.45 -15.74 12.05
C ALA A 202 -7.44 -15.52 13.57
N LEU A 203 -8.22 -14.54 14.05
CA LEU A 203 -8.37 -14.26 15.48
C LEU A 203 -8.98 -15.46 16.24
N THR A 204 -9.99 -16.14 15.68
CA THR A 204 -10.59 -17.34 16.29
C THR A 204 -9.61 -18.51 16.37
N ASN A 205 -8.66 -18.61 15.45
CA ASN A 205 -7.65 -19.67 15.41
C ASN A 205 -6.33 -19.29 16.09
N GLY A 206 -6.30 -18.21 16.87
CA GLY A 206 -5.16 -17.83 17.70
C GLY A 206 -4.07 -17.03 17.00
N PHE A 207 -4.30 -16.57 15.76
CA PHE A 207 -3.42 -15.62 15.11
C PHE A 207 -3.76 -14.20 15.56
N ASP A 208 -2.76 -13.37 15.81
CA ASP A 208 -2.95 -11.99 16.28
C ASP A 208 -2.63 -10.93 15.22
N SER A 209 -1.97 -11.31 14.15
CA SER A 209 -1.50 -10.41 13.09
C SER A 209 -1.40 -11.15 11.76
N PHE A 210 -1.28 -10.39 10.67
CA PHE A 210 -0.78 -10.92 9.41
C PHE A 210 0.66 -10.46 9.19
N VAL A 211 1.40 -11.22 8.40
CA VAL A 211 2.76 -10.85 7.95
C VAL A 211 2.99 -11.31 6.51
N TYR A 212 3.62 -10.48 5.69
CA TYR A 212 3.99 -10.82 4.31
C TYR A 212 5.33 -10.17 3.94
N ALA A 213 6.01 -10.68 2.92
CA ALA A 213 7.21 -10.07 2.37
C ALA A 213 6.81 -8.98 1.36
N ASN A 214 7.24 -7.74 1.59
CA ASN A 214 6.93 -6.61 0.70
C ASN A 214 8.07 -6.41 -0.30
N HIS A 215 7.82 -6.79 -1.56
CA HIS A 215 8.79 -6.67 -2.66
C HIS A 215 8.60 -5.42 -3.52
N LYS A 216 7.50 -4.67 -3.34
CA LYS A 216 7.19 -3.50 -4.17
C LYS A 216 7.61 -2.20 -3.52
N GLU A 217 7.41 -2.09 -2.21
CA GLU A 217 7.83 -0.96 -1.40
C GLU A 217 8.94 -1.43 -0.45
N GLY A 218 9.80 -2.35 -0.88
CA GLY A 218 10.90 -2.85 -0.06
C GLY A 218 11.63 -4.01 -0.71
N ASP A 219 12.72 -4.46 -0.08
CA ASP A 219 13.58 -5.52 -0.60
C ASP A 219 13.16 -6.92 -0.09
N GLY A 220 11.84 -7.18 -0.07
CA GLY A 220 11.27 -8.45 0.42
C GLY A 220 11.21 -8.57 1.94
N GLU A 221 11.31 -7.45 2.65
CA GLU A 221 11.27 -7.40 4.11
C GLU A 221 9.85 -7.65 4.64
N ASP A 222 9.78 -8.14 5.89
CA ASP A 222 8.49 -8.40 6.53
C ASP A 222 7.69 -7.11 6.74
N THR A 223 6.44 -7.12 6.30
CA THR A 223 5.42 -6.13 6.61
C THR A 223 4.31 -6.78 7.41
N TYR A 224 3.99 -6.18 8.57
CA TYR A 224 2.98 -6.67 9.49
C TYR A 224 1.66 -5.94 9.30
N VAL A 225 0.55 -6.67 9.40
CA VAL A 225 -0.80 -6.10 9.45
C VAL A 225 -1.45 -6.42 10.79
N THR A 226 -1.82 -5.38 11.52
CA THR A 226 -2.42 -5.48 12.85
C THR A 226 -3.90 -5.84 12.78
N LEU A 227 -4.35 -6.81 13.58
CA LEU A 227 -5.75 -7.27 13.63
C LEU A 227 -6.50 -6.77 14.86
N LEU A 228 -5.76 -6.30 15.87
CA LEU A 228 -6.25 -5.81 17.16
C LEU A 228 -5.79 -4.35 17.37
N PRO A 229 -6.58 -3.54 18.10
CA PRO A 229 -6.33 -2.10 18.22
C PRO A 229 -5.06 -1.75 19.01
N ASN A 230 -4.66 -2.59 19.97
CA ASN A 230 -3.60 -2.29 20.94
C ASN A 230 -2.27 -2.98 20.63
N GLN A 231 -2.03 -3.36 19.37
CA GLN A 231 -0.80 -4.06 19.00
C GLN A 231 0.38 -3.14 18.78
N ALA A 232 0.15 -1.89 18.38
CA ALA A 232 1.20 -0.93 18.09
C ALA A 232 1.19 0.22 19.10
N SER A 233 2.38 0.61 19.56
CA SER A 233 2.60 1.80 20.38
C SER A 233 3.66 2.68 19.75
N TYR A 234 3.37 3.98 19.62
CA TYR A 234 4.33 4.94 19.08
C TYR A 234 5.60 4.99 19.94
N SER A 235 6.76 4.90 19.29
CA SER A 235 8.06 4.87 19.98
C SER A 235 8.57 6.25 20.38
N GLY A 236 7.96 7.34 19.89
CA GLY A 236 8.45 8.71 20.10
C GLY A 236 9.28 9.28 18.94
N THR A 237 9.66 8.43 17.98
CA THR A 237 10.49 8.80 16.83
C THR A 237 9.63 9.00 15.58
N SER A 238 9.81 10.14 14.92
CA SER A 238 9.21 10.45 13.62
C SER A 238 10.26 11.12 12.73
N LEU A 239 10.23 10.80 11.43
CA LEU A 239 11.13 11.33 10.42
C LEU A 239 10.35 12.26 9.49
N GLU A 240 10.98 13.39 9.16
CA GLU A 240 10.46 14.40 8.25
C GLU A 240 11.31 14.48 6.98
N PHE A 241 10.67 14.86 5.87
CA PHE A 241 11.32 14.96 4.57
C PHE A 241 12.16 16.24 4.46
N ASN A 242 13.43 16.09 4.10
CA ASN A 242 14.36 17.19 3.87
C ASN A 242 14.35 17.58 2.37
N GLU A 243 13.45 18.50 2.03
CA GLU A 243 13.29 19.02 0.66
C GLU A 243 14.56 19.71 0.13
N GLU A 244 15.24 20.51 0.96
CA GLU A 244 16.43 21.24 0.54
C GLU A 244 17.54 20.30 0.08
N LYS A 245 17.81 19.26 0.88
CA LYS A 245 18.79 18.23 0.54
C LYS A 245 18.36 17.43 -0.70
N TYR A 246 17.09 17.04 -0.76
CA TYR A 246 16.56 16.28 -1.90
C TYR A 246 16.74 17.04 -3.22
N LEU A 247 16.32 18.31 -3.26
CA LEU A 247 16.40 19.15 -4.47
C LEU A 247 17.84 19.54 -4.83
N ALA A 248 18.78 19.54 -3.87
CA ALA A 248 20.19 19.76 -4.15
C ALA A 248 20.87 18.56 -4.83
N GLU A 249 20.43 17.33 -4.54
CA GLU A 249 21.11 16.11 -4.97
C GLU A 249 20.38 15.38 -6.11
N MET A 250 19.08 15.11 -5.95
CA MET A 250 18.33 14.18 -6.79
C MET A 250 18.12 14.60 -8.24
N PRO A 251 17.93 15.89 -8.60
CA PRO A 251 17.77 16.27 -10.00
C PRO A 251 18.93 15.81 -10.89
N LYS A 252 20.17 15.90 -10.38
CA LYS A 252 21.37 15.47 -11.11
C LYS A 252 21.42 13.94 -11.23
N GLU A 253 21.16 13.23 -10.14
CA GLU A 253 21.21 11.77 -10.05
C GLU A 253 20.17 11.11 -10.96
N ILE A 254 18.94 11.61 -10.95
CA ILE A 254 17.87 11.14 -11.84
C ILE A 254 18.22 11.44 -13.31
N SER A 255 18.77 12.63 -13.59
CA SER A 255 19.21 12.98 -14.95
C SER A 255 20.33 12.06 -15.45
N GLU A 256 21.28 11.71 -14.57
CA GLU A 256 22.34 10.74 -14.87
C GLU A 256 21.79 9.35 -15.14
N MET A 257 20.86 8.88 -14.29
CA MET A 257 20.15 7.61 -14.48
C MET A 257 19.44 7.57 -15.84
N ILE A 258 18.69 8.62 -16.20
CA ILE A 258 17.99 8.74 -17.49
C ILE A 258 19.00 8.67 -18.66
N ARG A 259 20.09 9.44 -18.60
CA ARG A 259 21.12 9.43 -19.67
C ARG A 259 21.77 8.05 -19.84
N ASN A 260 22.05 7.38 -18.73
CA ASN A 260 22.71 6.06 -18.73
C ASN A 260 21.79 4.95 -19.26
N MET A 261 20.46 5.09 -19.15
CA MET A 261 19.50 4.15 -19.71
C MET A 261 19.40 4.23 -21.25
N GLY A 262 19.74 5.37 -21.85
CA GLY A 262 19.68 5.58 -23.30
C GLY A 262 18.24 5.45 -23.85
N ASN A 263 18.08 4.72 -24.96
CA ASN A 263 16.76 4.42 -25.57
C ASN A 263 16.09 3.16 -25.01
N LYS A 264 16.61 2.59 -23.92
CA LYS A 264 15.93 1.45 -23.29
C LYS A 264 14.62 1.98 -22.69
N PRO A 265 13.50 1.26 -22.87
CA PRO A 265 12.27 1.65 -22.19
C PRO A 265 12.57 1.73 -20.70
N LEU A 266 12.20 2.84 -20.06
CA LEU A 266 11.95 2.85 -18.63
C LEU A 266 10.80 1.86 -18.42
N HIS A 267 11.12 0.58 -18.26
CA HIS A 267 10.27 -0.29 -17.47
C HIS A 267 10.08 0.47 -16.17
N ILE A 268 8.81 0.72 -15.82
CA ILE A 268 8.34 1.46 -14.66
C ILE A 268 9.21 1.06 -13.48
N ALA A 269 10.29 1.80 -13.27
CA ALA A 269 11.22 1.48 -12.23
C ALA A 269 10.56 2.09 -11.02
N ASN A 270 10.06 1.22 -10.14
CA ASN A 270 9.72 1.65 -8.80
C ASN A 270 10.96 2.37 -8.25
N HIS A 271 10.79 3.44 -7.46
CA HIS A 271 11.90 4.17 -6.84
C HIS A 271 12.72 5.05 -7.80
N VAL A 272 12.12 5.48 -8.91
CA VAL A 272 12.73 6.43 -9.87
C VAL A 272 12.99 7.79 -9.23
N LEU A 273 12.08 8.26 -8.36
CA LEU A 273 12.26 9.55 -7.69
C LEU A 273 13.36 9.51 -6.63
N TRP A 274 13.87 8.33 -6.30
CA TRP A 274 15.06 8.12 -5.48
C TRP A 274 16.31 7.78 -6.31
N ALA A 275 16.22 7.79 -7.65
CA ALA A 275 17.30 7.34 -8.54
C ALA A 275 17.86 5.95 -8.19
N GLN A 276 17.00 5.03 -7.70
CA GLN A 276 17.40 3.71 -7.19
C GLN A 276 18.37 3.75 -5.99
N LYS A 277 18.45 4.87 -5.27
CA LYS A 277 19.24 5.02 -4.04
C LYS A 277 18.35 4.88 -2.80
N ASP A 278 19.00 4.69 -1.66
CA ASP A 278 18.33 4.66 -0.36
C ASP A 278 17.62 6.01 -0.09
N PRO A 279 16.27 6.03 0.02
CA PRO A 279 15.53 7.25 0.24
C PRO A 279 15.77 7.86 1.62
N MET A 280 16.21 7.05 2.61
CA MET A 280 16.33 7.48 4.00
C MET A 280 17.36 8.59 4.22
N CYS A 281 18.27 8.79 3.27
CA CYS A 281 19.19 9.93 3.32
C CYS A 281 18.48 11.30 3.22
N PHE A 282 17.23 11.35 2.76
CA PHE A 282 16.37 12.54 2.68
C PHE A 282 15.32 12.62 3.80
N TRP A 283 15.38 11.71 4.78
CA TRP A 283 14.49 11.70 5.93
C TRP A 283 15.29 11.90 7.21
N GLN A 284 14.93 12.89 8.00
CA GLN A 284 15.67 13.25 9.21
C GLN A 284 14.77 13.18 10.44
N CYS A 285 15.34 12.82 11.59
CA CYS A 285 14.61 12.86 12.85
C CYS A 285 14.10 14.27 13.10
N ARG A 286 12.80 14.39 13.35
CA ARG A 286 12.18 15.67 13.70
C ARG A 286 12.84 16.20 14.97
N GLN A 287 13.48 17.36 14.87
CA GLN A 287 14.04 18.01 16.04
C GLN A 287 12.87 18.45 16.94
N GLN A 288 12.91 18.05 18.21
CA GLN A 288 11.99 18.62 19.20
C GLN A 288 12.38 20.09 19.34
N THR A 289 11.58 20.99 18.78
CA THR A 289 11.64 22.41 19.13
C THR A 289 11.28 22.51 20.62
N THR A 290 12.30 22.63 21.46
CA THR A 290 12.20 23.05 22.86
C THR A 290 11.68 24.46 22.98
#